data_AF-A0A956I0D0-F1
#
_entry.id   AF-A0A956I0D0-F1
#
_cell.length_a   1.000
_cell.length_b   1.000
_cell.length_c   1.000
_cell.angle_alpha   90.00
_cell.angle_beta   90.00
_cell.angle_gamma   90.00
#
_symmetry.space_group_name_H-M   'P 1'
#
loop_
_entity.id
_entity.type
_entity.pdbx_description
1 polymer ?
#
loop_
_entity_poly.entity_id
_entity_poly.type
_entity_poly.pdbx_seq_one_letter_code
_entity_poly.pdbx_strand_id
1 'polypeptide(L)'
;MDPARHRLAIAARRAAFLTVPAPERDAWLDRAWDAGELPDDNPALPRGSVPYLPCPASTVLEAVRLTEVTAEDVFVDIGAGLGRAAALVHLLTGAGCIGIEIQPTLVRAARGRAEWRGLDRVRFLEGDAATWVRWVMVGTVFFLYCPFGAGHLERFLDGLEEVARTRPIRVCCVGMGPIARPWLTEVAGAEDLVVYRGFAGASVRVR
;
A
#
# COMPACT_ATOMS: atom_id res chain seq x y z
N MET A 1 25.77 -3.47 -5.20
CA MET A 1 25.92 -3.51 -3.72
C MET A 1 25.82 -4.96 -3.28
N ASP A 2 26.63 -5.41 -2.33
CA ASP A 2 26.57 -6.78 -1.80
C ASP A 2 25.19 -7.07 -1.15
N PRO A 3 24.46 -8.12 -1.55
CA PRO A 3 23.16 -8.49 -0.99
C PRO A 3 23.16 -8.66 0.54
N ALA A 4 24.27 -9.13 1.13
CA ALA A 4 24.39 -9.30 2.57
C ALA A 4 24.44 -7.93 3.29
N ARG A 5 25.27 -7.01 2.78
CA ARG A 5 25.36 -5.63 3.27
C ARG A 5 24.02 -4.89 3.15
N HIS A 6 23.29 -5.13 2.07
CA HIS A 6 21.97 -4.54 1.85
C HIS A 6 20.94 -5.00 2.90
N ARG A 7 20.85 -6.31 3.16
CA ARG A 7 19.97 -6.87 4.19
C ARG A 7 20.28 -6.34 5.58
N LEU A 8 21.58 -6.21 5.91
CA LEU A 8 22.01 -5.64 7.20
C LEU A 8 21.55 -4.18 7.36
N ALA A 9 21.62 -3.37 6.29
CA ALA A 9 21.16 -2.00 6.32
C ALA A 9 19.64 -1.88 6.55
N ILE A 10 18.83 -2.74 5.92
CA ILE A 10 17.37 -2.80 6.18
C ILE A 10 17.10 -3.21 7.63
N ALA A 11 17.76 -4.26 8.12
CA ALA A 11 17.58 -4.74 9.49
C ALA A 11 17.94 -3.67 10.53
N ALA A 12 19.03 -2.93 10.32
CA ALA A 12 19.43 -1.83 11.18
C ALA A 12 18.41 -0.68 11.19
N ARG A 13 17.86 -0.31 10.02
CA ARG A 13 16.81 0.72 9.93
C ARG A 13 15.51 0.28 10.60
N ARG A 14 15.11 -0.98 10.42
CA ARG A 14 13.97 -1.59 11.12
C ARG A 14 14.17 -1.52 12.62
N ALA A 15 15.34 -1.95 13.12
CA ALA A 15 15.66 -1.89 14.55
C ALA A 15 15.59 -0.46 15.09
N ALA A 16 16.18 0.51 14.37
CA ALA A 16 16.11 1.91 14.74
C ALA A 16 14.66 2.41 14.82
N PHE A 17 13.84 2.16 13.79
CA PHE A 17 12.42 2.55 13.80
C PHE A 17 11.65 1.97 15.00
N LEU A 18 11.87 0.69 15.33
CA LEU A 18 11.17 0.03 16.44
C LEU A 18 11.55 0.59 17.82
N THR A 19 12.70 1.25 17.95
CA THR A 19 13.08 1.98 19.18
C THR A 19 12.45 3.36 19.31
N VAL A 20 11.85 3.90 18.23
CA VAL A 20 11.21 5.22 18.25
C VAL A 20 9.89 5.16 19.03
N PRO A 21 9.69 6.04 20.05
CA PRO A 21 8.43 6.15 20.77
C PRO A 21 7.26 6.43 19.81
N ALA A 22 6.09 5.87 20.09
CA ALA A 22 4.93 5.96 19.18
C ALA A 22 4.60 7.41 18.72
N PRO A 23 4.59 8.43 19.61
CA PRO A 23 4.32 9.82 19.20
C PRO A 23 5.37 10.44 18.27
N GLU A 24 6.57 9.86 18.19
CA GLU A 24 7.69 10.39 17.42
C GLU A 24 7.90 9.67 16.08
N ARG A 25 7.15 8.60 15.82
CA ARG A 25 7.34 7.74 14.64
C ARG A 25 7.09 8.47 13.33
N ASP A 26 6.05 9.31 13.27
CA ASP A 26 5.78 10.10 12.07
C ASP A 26 6.89 11.14 11.84
N ALA A 27 7.31 11.86 12.88
CA ALA A 27 8.44 12.79 12.76
C ALA A 27 9.75 12.08 12.35
N TRP A 28 9.94 10.83 12.78
CA TRP A 28 11.05 10.00 12.31
C TRP A 28 10.90 9.65 10.84
N LEU A 29 9.71 9.25 10.38
CA LEU A 29 9.43 8.97 8.96
C LEU A 29 9.54 10.22 8.10
N ASP A 30 9.13 11.38 8.59
CA ASP A 30 9.29 12.66 7.89
C ASP A 30 10.77 12.91 7.60
N ARG A 31 11.64 12.73 8.59
CA ARG A 31 13.09 12.89 8.40
C ARG A 31 13.70 11.76 7.57
N ALA A 32 13.27 10.52 7.80
CA ALA A 32 13.89 9.34 7.22
C ALA A 32 13.41 9.06 5.79
N TRP A 33 12.20 9.45 5.44
CA TRP A 33 11.53 9.12 4.18
C TRP A 33 11.04 10.35 3.42
N ASP A 34 10.37 11.28 4.09
CA ASP A 34 9.68 12.40 3.46
C ASP A 34 10.44 13.73 3.44
N ALA A 35 11.73 13.69 3.77
CA ALA A 35 12.58 14.86 3.73
C ALA A 35 12.58 15.51 2.33
N GLY A 36 12.41 16.84 2.32
CA GLY A 36 12.35 17.66 1.12
C GLY A 36 11.02 18.38 0.96
N GLU A 37 10.92 19.17 -0.11
CA GLU A 37 9.69 19.85 -0.49
C GLU A 37 8.69 18.83 -1.03
N LEU A 38 7.45 18.91 -0.55
CA LEU A 38 6.34 18.13 -1.11
C LEU A 38 6.00 18.72 -2.48
N PRO A 39 5.95 17.91 -3.55
CA PRO A 39 5.48 18.40 -4.82
C PRO A 39 4.03 18.87 -4.69
N ASP A 40 3.71 20.01 -5.30
CA ASP A 40 2.32 20.42 -5.46
C ASP A 40 1.52 19.35 -6.20
N ASP A 41 0.27 19.17 -5.80
CA ASP A 41 -0.65 18.29 -6.51
C ASP A 41 -0.85 18.80 -7.95
N ASN A 42 -0.92 17.86 -8.90
CA ASN A 42 -1.15 18.22 -10.29
C ASN A 42 -2.57 18.83 -10.43
N PRO A 43 -2.70 20.09 -10.91
CA PRO A 43 -4.00 20.74 -11.05
C PRO A 43 -4.93 20.05 -12.06
N ALA A 44 -4.38 19.20 -12.94
CA ALA A 44 -5.13 18.42 -13.93
C ALA A 44 -5.51 17.01 -13.45
N LEU A 45 -5.47 16.74 -12.14
CA LEU A 45 -5.92 15.47 -11.58
C LEU A 45 -7.37 15.14 -11.96
N PRO A 46 -7.69 13.86 -12.25
CA PRO A 46 -9.07 13.44 -12.49
C PRO A 46 -10.00 13.84 -11.34
N ARG A 47 -11.26 14.16 -11.67
CA ARG A 47 -12.28 14.48 -10.66
C ARG A 47 -12.42 13.34 -9.66
N GLY A 48 -12.37 13.67 -8.37
CA GLY A 48 -12.43 12.68 -7.28
C GLY A 48 -11.08 12.13 -6.86
N SER A 49 -9.97 12.66 -7.39
CA SER A 49 -8.64 12.49 -6.77
C SER A 49 -8.58 13.25 -5.45
N VAL A 50 -7.81 12.73 -4.50
CA VAL A 50 -7.56 13.34 -3.20
C VAL A 50 -6.15 13.95 -3.18
N PRO A 51 -5.91 15.01 -2.39
CA PRO A 51 -4.57 15.56 -2.23
C PRO A 51 -3.63 14.56 -1.56
N TYR A 52 -2.33 14.71 -1.77
CA TYR A 52 -1.36 13.86 -1.08
C TYR A 52 -1.37 14.12 0.44
N LEU A 53 -1.71 13.07 1.19
CA LEU A 53 -1.61 13.02 2.65
C LEU A 53 -0.86 11.75 3.06
N PRO A 54 0.24 11.86 3.82
CA PRO A 54 0.99 10.68 4.18
C PRO A 54 0.24 9.85 5.23
N CYS A 55 0.21 8.53 5.02
CA CYS A 55 -0.38 7.58 5.97
C CYS A 55 0.42 7.56 7.29
N PRO A 56 -0.23 7.71 8.46
CA PRO A 56 0.44 7.66 9.76
C PRO A 56 1.14 6.32 10.03
N ALA A 57 2.25 6.37 10.77
CA ALA A 57 3.01 5.18 11.15
C ALA A 57 2.17 4.17 11.92
N SER A 58 1.28 4.65 12.81
CA SER A 58 0.36 3.82 13.59
C SER A 58 -0.60 3.03 12.70
N THR A 59 -1.17 3.70 11.68
CA THR A 59 -2.06 3.08 10.70
C THR A 59 -1.36 1.99 9.90
N VAL A 60 -0.12 2.23 9.44
CA VAL A 60 0.66 1.21 8.71
C VAL A 60 0.99 0.02 9.61
N LEU A 61 1.36 0.26 10.87
CA LEU A 61 1.64 -0.80 11.84
C LEU A 61 0.39 -1.66 12.11
N GLU A 62 -0.77 -1.02 12.25
CA GLU A 62 -2.04 -1.70 12.45
C GLU A 62 -2.45 -2.51 11.22
N ALA A 63 -2.25 -1.96 10.01
CA ALA A 63 -2.46 -2.68 8.76
C ALA A 63 -1.56 -3.93 8.66
N VAL A 64 -0.27 -3.80 9.00
CA VAL A 64 0.67 -4.94 9.03
C VAL A 64 0.20 -6.01 10.02
N ARG A 65 -0.26 -5.59 11.22
CA ARG A 65 -0.74 -6.48 12.27
C ARG A 65 -2.00 -7.25 11.85
N LEU A 66 -2.99 -6.56 11.30
CA LEU A 66 -4.29 -7.14 10.95
C LEU A 66 -4.26 -7.93 9.64
N THR A 67 -3.41 -7.54 8.70
CA THR A 67 -3.24 -8.31 7.46
C THR A 67 -2.30 -9.49 7.63
N GLU A 68 -1.45 -9.51 8.67
CA GLU A 68 -0.40 -10.52 8.86
C GLU A 68 0.55 -10.62 7.66
N VAL A 69 0.94 -9.47 7.09
CA VAL A 69 1.82 -9.44 5.91
C VAL A 69 3.24 -9.95 6.24
N THR A 70 3.79 -10.80 5.38
CA THR A 70 5.12 -11.43 5.58
C THR A 70 6.09 -11.16 4.43
N ALA A 71 7.33 -11.64 4.54
CA ALA A 71 8.34 -11.52 3.48
C ALA A 71 7.98 -12.26 2.16
N GLU A 72 7.04 -13.21 2.24
CA GLU A 72 6.52 -13.99 1.12
C GLU A 72 5.43 -13.24 0.34
N ASP A 73 4.88 -12.18 0.93
CA ASP A 73 3.82 -11.38 0.32
C ASP A 73 4.35 -10.36 -0.69
N VAL A 74 3.44 -9.99 -1.59
CA VAL A 74 3.55 -8.78 -2.39
C VAL A 74 2.46 -7.81 -1.94
N PHE A 75 2.89 -6.78 -1.22
CA PHE A 75 2.05 -5.69 -0.74
C PHE A 75 1.86 -4.66 -1.85
N VAL A 76 0.60 -4.34 -2.16
CA VAL A 76 0.23 -3.37 -3.19
C VAL A 76 -0.38 -2.15 -2.51
N ASP A 77 0.33 -1.03 -2.58
CA ASP A 77 -0.05 0.26 -1.99
C ASP A 77 -0.79 1.09 -3.04
N ILE A 78 -2.09 1.29 -2.85
CA ILE A 78 -2.98 1.99 -3.79
C ILE A 78 -3.05 3.46 -3.41
N GLY A 79 -2.65 4.35 -4.32
CA GLY A 79 -2.45 5.77 -3.98
C GLY A 79 -1.18 5.96 -3.17
N ALA A 80 -0.08 5.35 -3.62
CA ALA A 80 1.14 5.22 -2.83
C ALA A 80 1.82 6.57 -2.50
N GLY A 81 1.49 7.65 -3.23
CA GLY A 81 2.11 8.97 -3.08
C GLY A 81 3.63 8.88 -3.14
N LEU A 82 4.30 9.31 -2.07
CA LEU A 82 5.76 9.26 -1.96
C LEU A 82 6.32 7.91 -1.47
N GLY A 83 5.46 6.91 -1.30
CA GLY A 83 5.83 5.53 -0.99
C GLY A 83 6.10 5.23 0.49
N ARG A 84 5.68 6.11 1.41
CA ARG A 84 5.90 5.94 2.87
C ARG A 84 5.37 4.59 3.36
N ALA A 85 4.11 4.24 3.04
CA ALA A 85 3.49 3.02 3.53
C ALA A 85 4.17 1.78 2.94
N ALA A 86 4.30 1.69 1.61
CA ALA A 86 5.05 0.62 0.94
C ALA A 86 6.47 0.42 1.52
N ALA A 87 7.20 1.50 1.76
CA ALA A 87 8.54 1.45 2.33
C ALA A 87 8.55 0.96 3.78
N LEU A 88 7.64 1.46 4.61
CA LEU A 88 7.55 1.05 6.01
C LEU A 88 7.14 -0.42 6.13
N VAL A 89 6.18 -0.88 5.33
CA VAL A 89 5.81 -2.31 5.27
C VAL A 89 7.02 -3.16 4.89
N HIS A 90 7.75 -2.76 3.84
CA HIS A 90 8.96 -3.47 3.42
C HIS A 90 10.01 -3.51 4.54
N LEU A 91 10.24 -2.39 5.24
CA LEU A 91 11.17 -2.33 6.37
C LEU A 91 10.74 -3.24 7.53
N LEU A 92 9.44 -3.33 7.81
CA LEU A 92 8.91 -4.10 8.93
C LEU A 92 8.91 -5.61 8.67
N THR A 93 8.59 -6.02 7.44
CA THR A 93 8.25 -7.42 7.13
C THR A 93 9.12 -8.06 6.07
N GLY A 94 9.84 -7.27 5.26
CA GLY A 94 10.61 -7.75 4.13
C GLY A 94 9.77 -8.11 2.89
N ALA A 95 8.46 -7.83 2.90
CA ALA A 95 7.56 -8.08 1.77
C ALA A 95 8.05 -7.41 0.47
N GLY A 96 7.74 -7.98 -0.68
CA GLY A 96 7.81 -7.21 -1.93
C GLY A 96 6.74 -6.12 -1.91
N CYS A 97 7.03 -4.92 -2.40
CA CYS A 97 6.05 -3.84 -2.44
C CYS A 97 5.91 -3.24 -3.84
N ILE A 98 4.68 -2.98 -4.25
CA ILE A 98 4.32 -2.28 -5.47
C ILE A 98 3.41 -1.11 -5.10
N GLY A 99 3.88 0.12 -5.25
CA GLY A 99 3.02 1.30 -5.14
C GLY A 99 2.44 1.69 -6.49
N ILE A 100 1.16 2.04 -6.53
CA ILE A 100 0.51 2.62 -7.71
C ILE A 100 0.13 4.05 -7.37
N GLU A 101 0.59 5.00 -8.18
CA GLU A 101 0.35 6.42 -7.95
C GLU A 101 0.08 7.12 -9.30
N ILE A 102 -0.92 7.99 -9.33
CA ILE A 102 -1.37 8.67 -10.55
C ILE A 102 -0.55 9.92 -10.85
N GLN A 103 0.02 10.55 -9.82
CA GLN A 103 0.78 11.80 -9.94
C GLN A 103 2.24 11.53 -10.35
N PRO A 104 2.67 11.97 -11.55
CA PRO A 104 4.03 11.69 -12.04
C PRO A 104 5.14 12.27 -11.17
N THR A 105 4.89 13.42 -10.52
CA THR A 105 5.83 14.07 -9.59
C THR A 105 6.06 13.22 -8.35
N LEU A 106 5.00 12.71 -7.72
CA LEU A 106 5.07 11.81 -6.57
C LEU A 106 5.74 10.49 -6.94
N VAL A 107 5.40 9.90 -8.09
CA VAL A 107 6.04 8.65 -8.55
C VAL A 107 7.55 8.83 -8.75
N ARG A 108 7.98 9.92 -9.40
CA ARG A 108 9.42 10.19 -9.59
C ARG A 108 10.14 10.33 -8.25
N ALA A 109 9.56 11.05 -7.30
CA ALA A 109 10.11 11.19 -5.96
C ALA A 109 10.16 9.84 -5.22
N ALA A 110 9.09 9.05 -5.25
CA ALA A 110 9.01 7.74 -4.63
C ALA A 110 10.07 6.76 -5.18
N ARG A 111 10.25 6.74 -6.50
CA ARG A 111 11.30 5.94 -7.18
C ARG A 111 12.70 6.35 -6.72
N GLY A 112 13.01 7.65 -6.75
CA GLY A 112 14.31 8.16 -6.30
C GLY A 112 14.57 7.87 -4.82
N ARG A 113 13.54 7.95 -3.97
CA ARG A 113 13.64 7.64 -2.53
C ARG A 113 13.89 6.17 -2.25
N ALA A 114 13.23 5.28 -2.98
CA ALA A 114 13.48 3.84 -2.90
C ALA A 114 14.90 3.51 -3.38
N GLU A 115 15.33 4.05 -4.53
CA GLU A 115 16.67 3.84 -5.06
C GLU A 115 17.76 4.34 -4.09
N TRP A 116 17.65 5.59 -3.60
CA TRP A 116 18.62 6.17 -2.67
C TRP A 116 18.77 5.36 -1.37
N ARG A 117 17.69 4.72 -0.92
CA ARG A 117 17.68 3.88 0.30
C ARG A 117 18.02 2.41 0.01
N GLY A 118 18.14 2.07 -1.27
CA GLY A 118 18.41 0.72 -1.77
C GLY A 118 17.23 -0.22 -1.59
N LEU A 119 15.97 0.23 -1.62
CA LEU A 119 14.81 -0.67 -1.44
C LEU A 119 14.56 -1.53 -2.68
N ASP A 120 15.38 -2.56 -2.86
CA ASP A 120 15.45 -3.35 -4.09
C ASP A 120 14.18 -4.15 -4.39
N ARG A 121 13.30 -4.35 -3.41
CA ARG A 121 12.00 -5.04 -3.57
C ARG A 121 10.80 -4.11 -3.56
N VAL A 122 11.01 -2.79 -3.61
CA VAL A 122 9.95 -1.79 -3.66
C VAL A 122 9.95 -1.12 -5.04
N ARG A 123 8.80 -1.11 -5.72
CA ARG A 123 8.63 -0.54 -7.06
C ARG A 123 7.41 0.36 -7.10
N PHE A 124 7.43 1.36 -7.98
CA PHE A 124 6.32 2.30 -8.16
C PHE A 124 5.89 2.35 -9.62
N LEU A 125 4.59 2.19 -9.86
CA LEU A 125 3.92 2.27 -11.14
C LEU A 125 3.19 3.60 -11.25
N GLU A 126 3.34 4.26 -12.39
CA GLU A 126 2.68 5.53 -12.68
C GLU A 126 1.37 5.26 -13.42
N GLY A 127 0.25 5.73 -12.89
CA GLY A 127 -1.04 5.72 -13.58
C GLY A 127 -2.24 5.42 -12.67
N ASP A 128 -3.42 5.33 -13.29
CA ASP A 128 -4.68 5.05 -12.59
C ASP A 128 -4.67 3.62 -12.01
N ALA A 129 -4.88 3.51 -10.71
CA ALA A 129 -4.99 2.24 -10.00
C ALA A 129 -6.11 1.34 -10.54
N ALA A 130 -7.25 1.92 -10.95
CA ALA A 130 -8.34 1.15 -11.54
C ALA A 130 -7.95 0.49 -12.87
N THR A 131 -6.95 1.05 -13.57
CA THR A 131 -6.37 0.45 -14.78
C THR A 131 -5.28 -0.55 -14.43
N TRP A 132 -4.36 -0.17 -13.53
CA TRP A 132 -3.20 -0.99 -13.20
C TRP A 132 -3.51 -2.26 -12.43
N VAL A 133 -4.54 -2.27 -11.57
CA VAL A 133 -4.83 -3.40 -10.66
C VAL A 133 -4.91 -4.75 -11.38
N ARG A 134 -5.43 -4.76 -12.61
CA ARG A 134 -5.59 -5.93 -13.48
C ARG A 134 -4.26 -6.54 -13.95
N TRP A 135 -3.19 -5.76 -13.89
CA TRP A 135 -1.84 -6.12 -14.31
C TRP A 135 -0.94 -6.49 -13.13
N VAL A 136 -1.36 -6.19 -11.89
CA VAL A 136 -0.58 -6.48 -10.66
C VAL A 136 -1.01 -7.83 -10.06
N MET A 137 -1.06 -8.85 -10.92
CA MET A 137 -1.53 -10.21 -10.56
C MET A 137 -0.62 -10.94 -9.57
N VAL A 138 0.53 -10.38 -9.21
CA VAL A 138 1.39 -10.95 -8.17
C VAL A 138 1.02 -10.46 -6.76
N GLY A 139 0.19 -9.43 -6.65
CA GLY A 139 -0.23 -8.85 -5.37
C GLY A 139 -1.02 -9.83 -4.50
N THR A 140 -0.70 -9.87 -3.20
CA THR A 140 -1.37 -10.73 -2.21
C THR A 140 -2.07 -9.93 -1.11
N VAL A 141 -1.59 -8.72 -0.82
CA VAL A 141 -2.19 -7.77 0.12
C VAL A 141 -2.37 -6.43 -0.58
N PHE A 142 -3.60 -5.94 -0.66
CA PHE A 142 -3.92 -4.64 -1.26
C PHE A 142 -4.30 -3.66 -0.16
N PHE A 143 -3.61 -2.53 -0.09
CA PHE A 143 -3.79 -1.51 0.93
C PHE A 143 -4.33 -0.23 0.31
N LEU A 144 -5.44 0.25 0.86
CA LEU A 144 -6.15 1.45 0.42
C LEU A 144 -6.25 2.41 1.61
N TYR A 145 -5.50 3.51 1.55
CA TYR A 145 -5.61 4.62 2.48
C TYR A 145 -6.31 5.79 1.77
N CYS A 146 -7.63 5.85 1.85
CA CYS A 146 -8.46 6.88 1.21
C CYS A 146 -8.04 7.26 -0.23
N PRO A 147 -7.77 6.32 -1.15
CA PRO A 147 -6.95 6.62 -2.33
C PRO A 147 -7.66 7.45 -3.41
N PHE A 148 -8.99 7.43 -3.45
CA PHE A 148 -9.81 8.15 -4.42
C PHE A 148 -11.30 8.10 -4.04
N GLY A 149 -12.10 9.00 -4.60
CA GLY A 149 -13.55 9.06 -4.39
C GLY A 149 -14.34 7.86 -4.96
N ALA A 150 -15.61 7.74 -4.55
CA ALA A 150 -16.45 6.56 -4.78
C ALA A 150 -16.48 6.02 -6.22
N GLY A 151 -16.54 6.89 -7.24
CA GLY A 151 -16.59 6.46 -8.64
C GLY A 151 -15.32 5.74 -9.15
N HIS A 152 -14.16 6.00 -8.55
CA HIS A 152 -12.92 5.30 -8.85
C HIS A 152 -12.81 3.97 -8.09
N LEU A 153 -13.35 3.94 -6.87
CA LEU A 153 -13.37 2.74 -6.03
C LEU A 153 -14.11 1.58 -6.68
N GLU A 154 -15.30 1.83 -7.25
CA GLU A 154 -16.08 0.78 -7.92
C GLU A 154 -15.27 0.12 -9.05
N ARG A 155 -14.67 0.91 -9.96
CA ARG A 155 -13.87 0.38 -11.07
C ARG A 155 -12.63 -0.36 -10.60
N PHE A 156 -11.98 0.14 -9.55
CA PHE A 156 -10.84 -0.53 -8.94
C PHE A 156 -11.24 -1.89 -8.37
N LEU A 157 -12.35 -1.97 -7.64
CA LEU A 157 -12.86 -3.22 -7.07
C LEU A 157 -13.27 -4.22 -8.13
N ASP A 158 -13.81 -3.77 -9.27
CA ASP A 158 -14.14 -4.65 -10.40
C ASP A 158 -12.88 -5.31 -10.98
N GLY A 159 -11.82 -4.52 -11.18
CA GLY A 159 -10.51 -5.05 -11.59
C GLY A 159 -9.88 -5.97 -10.54
N LEU A 160 -10.03 -5.63 -9.25
CA LEU A 160 -9.50 -6.44 -8.15
C LEU A 160 -10.25 -7.77 -7.98
N GLU A 161 -11.54 -7.84 -8.33
CA GLU A 161 -12.28 -9.10 -8.35
C GLU A 161 -11.65 -10.11 -9.31
N GLU A 162 -11.21 -9.66 -10.49
CA GLU A 162 -10.51 -10.52 -11.47
C GLU A 162 -9.24 -11.13 -10.86
N VAL A 163 -8.52 -10.34 -10.06
CA VAL A 163 -7.36 -10.81 -9.28
C VAL A 163 -7.81 -11.89 -8.27
N ALA A 164 -8.85 -11.60 -7.49
CA ALA A 164 -9.39 -12.48 -6.45
C ALA A 164 -10.01 -13.79 -6.97
N ARG A 165 -10.39 -13.85 -8.26
CA ARG A 165 -10.84 -15.08 -8.95
C ARG A 165 -9.68 -16.05 -9.20
N THR A 166 -8.46 -15.54 -9.30
CA THR A 166 -7.28 -16.38 -9.59
C THR A 166 -6.62 -16.91 -8.33
N ARG A 167 -6.74 -16.21 -7.20
CA ARG A 167 -6.14 -16.61 -5.91
C ARG A 167 -6.78 -15.86 -4.73
N PRO A 168 -6.66 -16.37 -3.50
CA PRO A 168 -7.02 -15.62 -2.30
C PRO A 168 -6.14 -14.37 -2.11
N ILE A 169 -6.76 -13.25 -1.77
CA ILE A 169 -6.07 -11.98 -1.47
C ILE A 169 -6.59 -11.39 -0.15
N ARG A 170 -5.81 -10.47 0.43
CA ARG A 170 -6.26 -9.61 1.54
C ARG A 170 -6.41 -8.18 1.05
N VAL A 171 -7.45 -7.50 1.50
CA VAL A 171 -7.71 -6.09 1.17
C VAL A 171 -7.86 -5.33 2.47
N CYS A 172 -6.99 -4.37 2.73
CA CYS A 172 -6.98 -3.53 3.91
C CYS A 172 -7.39 -2.11 3.51
N CYS A 173 -8.48 -1.63 4.10
CA CYS A 173 -9.08 -0.35 3.80
C CYS A 173 -9.03 0.55 5.03
N VAL A 174 -8.60 1.80 4.88
CA VAL A 174 -8.52 2.78 5.97
C VAL A 174 -9.30 4.02 5.59
N GLY A 175 -10.08 4.55 6.54
CA GLY A 175 -10.84 5.79 6.37
C GLY A 175 -11.95 5.67 5.33
N MET A 176 -12.34 4.44 5.01
CA MET A 176 -13.43 4.13 4.09
C MET A 176 -14.55 3.41 4.83
N GLY A 177 -15.80 3.66 4.44
CA GLY A 177 -16.93 2.86 4.91
C GLY A 177 -16.80 1.39 4.48
N PRO A 178 -17.61 0.49 5.06
CA PRO A 178 -17.55 -0.92 4.72
C PRO A 178 -17.81 -1.15 3.22
N ILE A 179 -16.97 -1.99 2.60
CA ILE A 179 -17.08 -2.33 1.18
C ILE A 179 -17.97 -3.56 1.02
N ALA A 180 -19.11 -3.37 0.35
CA ALA A 180 -20.02 -4.46 0.03
C ALA A 180 -19.71 -5.06 -1.35
N ARG A 181 -18.99 -6.19 -1.38
CA ARG A 181 -18.78 -7.02 -2.58
C ARG A 181 -19.01 -8.50 -2.26
N PRO A 182 -19.66 -9.29 -3.12
CA PRO A 182 -19.94 -10.71 -2.86
C PRO A 182 -18.67 -11.57 -2.65
N TRP A 183 -17.53 -11.14 -3.19
CA TRP A 183 -16.25 -11.85 -3.12
C TRP A 183 -15.35 -11.40 -1.96
N LEU A 184 -15.77 -10.37 -1.20
CA LEU A 184 -15.07 -9.88 -0.01
C LEU A 184 -15.80 -10.35 1.25
N THR A 185 -15.05 -10.89 2.20
CA THR A 185 -15.54 -11.19 3.55
C THR A 185 -14.68 -10.44 4.55
N GLU A 186 -15.31 -9.63 5.40
CA GLU A 186 -14.61 -8.95 6.50
C GLU A 186 -14.07 -10.00 7.47
N VAL A 187 -12.80 -9.86 7.86
CA VAL A 187 -12.11 -10.83 8.75
C VAL A 187 -11.50 -10.17 9.97
N ALA A 188 -11.24 -8.87 9.93
CA ALA A 188 -10.75 -8.09 11.07
C ALA A 188 -11.02 -6.59 10.87
N GLY A 189 -11.01 -5.83 11.96
CA GLY A 189 -11.10 -4.37 11.91
C GLY A 189 -10.62 -3.74 13.21
N ALA A 190 -10.20 -2.48 13.13
CA ALA A 190 -9.81 -1.64 14.25
C ALA A 190 -10.03 -0.17 13.88
N GLU A 191 -10.78 0.57 14.70
CA GLU A 191 -11.12 1.98 14.46
C GLU A 191 -11.70 2.20 13.04
N ASP A 192 -10.98 2.89 12.19
CA ASP A 192 -11.29 3.24 10.81
C ASP A 192 -10.59 2.33 9.77
N LEU A 193 -9.98 1.24 10.21
CA LEU A 193 -9.34 0.22 9.38
C LEU A 193 -10.16 -1.08 9.36
N VAL A 194 -10.42 -1.60 8.15
CA VAL A 194 -11.10 -2.87 7.94
C VAL A 194 -10.29 -3.76 7.01
N VAL A 195 -10.14 -5.04 7.36
CA VAL A 195 -9.47 -6.06 6.55
C VAL A 195 -10.48 -7.07 6.04
N TYR A 196 -10.45 -7.29 4.73
CA TYR A 196 -11.24 -8.28 4.01
C TYR A 196 -10.34 -9.39 3.49
N ARG A 197 -10.88 -10.61 3.45
CA ARG A 197 -10.38 -11.69 2.62
C ARG A 197 -11.17 -11.70 1.31
N GLY A 198 -10.46 -11.62 0.19
CA GLY A 198 -11.01 -11.72 -1.16
C GLY A 198 -10.75 -13.09 -1.75
N PHE A 199 -11.80 -13.83 -2.09
CA PHE A 199 -11.68 -15.04 -2.90
C PHE A 199 -12.98 -15.29 -3.64
N ALA A 200 -12.95 -15.09 -4.95
CA ALA A 200 -14.05 -15.48 -5.82
C ALA A 200 -13.81 -16.93 -6.26
N GLY A 201 -13.98 -17.87 -5.33
CA GLY A 201 -14.12 -19.28 -5.69
C GLY A 201 -15.26 -19.43 -6.70
N ALA A 202 -15.12 -20.31 -7.69
CA ALA A 202 -16.20 -20.63 -8.62
C ALA A 202 -17.47 -20.86 -7.81
N SER A 203 -18.47 -20.00 -8.02
CA SER A 203 -19.71 -19.96 -7.28
C SER A 203 -20.21 -21.39 -7.09
N VAL A 204 -20.47 -21.77 -5.83
CA VAL A 204 -21.30 -22.92 -5.53
C VAL A 204 -22.57 -22.75 -6.36
N ARG A 205 -22.77 -23.61 -7.36
CA ARG A 205 -24.06 -23.70 -8.04
C ARG A 205 -25.04 -24.15 -6.98
N VAL A 206 -25.84 -23.21 -6.49
CA VAL A 206 -27.06 -23.55 -5.77
C VAL A 206 -27.91 -24.34 -6.77
N ARG A 207 -28.09 -25.62 -6.49
CA ARG A 207 -29.09 -26.46 -7.15
C ARG A 207 -30.46 -26.16 -6.56
#